data_AF-A0A2V6MUE3-F1
#
_entry.id   AF-A0A2V6MUE3-F1
#
_cell.length_a   1.000
_cell.length_b   1.000
_cell.length_c   1.000
_cell.angle_alpha   90.00
_cell.angle_beta   90.00
_cell.angle_gamma   90.00
#
_symmetry.space_group_name_H-M   'P 1'
#
loop_
_entity.id
_entity.type
_entity.pdbx_description
1 polymer ?
#
loop_
_entity_poly.entity_id
_entity_poly.type
_entity_poly.pdbx_seq_one_letter_code
_entity_poly.pdbx_strand_id
1 'polypeptide(L)'
;MMHLYASMFAKHQLNVAQLLLTHGDLDSRTRHQNAKNTLERLLECKDVVPVINENDSVAVEELRFGDNDRLSAEVAVLVEAELLIMLTSVDGLMDRAGK
;
A
#
# COMPACT_ATOMS: atom_id res chain seq x y z
N MET A 1 1.32 2.01 15.08
CA MET A 1 1.87 2.49 13.80
C MET A 1 1.13 3.69 13.25
N MET A 2 -0.18 3.62 13.03
CA MET A 2 -0.95 4.70 12.38
C MET A 2 -0.78 6.08 13.05
N HIS A 3 -0.84 6.17 14.38
CA HIS A 3 -0.65 7.44 15.09
C HIS A 3 0.69 8.12 14.74
N LEU A 4 1.78 7.36 14.57
CA LEU A 4 3.08 7.94 14.23
C LEU A 4 3.03 8.62 12.85
N TYR A 5 2.48 7.93 11.85
CA TYR A 5 2.29 8.51 10.52
C TYR A 5 1.42 9.77 10.59
N ALA A 6 0.27 9.70 11.26
CA ALA A 6 -0.61 10.86 11.41
C ALA A 6 0.11 12.06 12.06
N SER A 7 0.86 11.84 13.14
CA SER A 7 1.63 12.89 13.82
C SER A 7 2.75 13.48 12.95
N MET A 8 3.38 12.66 12.10
CA MET A 8 4.46 13.13 11.23
C MET A 8 3.93 13.90 10.03
N PHE A 9 2.88 13.39 9.37
CA PHE A 9 2.23 14.07 8.25
C PHE A 9 1.51 15.37 8.66
N ALA A 10 0.94 15.43 9.88
CA ALA A 10 0.29 16.64 10.40
C ALA A 10 1.25 17.85 10.48
N LYS A 11 2.56 17.61 10.71
CA LYS A 11 3.59 18.68 10.67
C LYS A 11 3.71 19.35 9.30
N HIS A 12 3.27 18.65 8.25
CA HIS A 12 3.27 19.10 6.87
C HIS A 12 1.87 19.49 6.36
N GLN A 13 0.87 19.65 7.26
CA GLN A 13 -0.52 19.96 6.92
C GLN A 13 -1.17 18.87 6.04
N LEU A 14 -0.72 17.62 6.20
CA LEU A 14 -1.28 16.46 5.51
C LEU A 14 -2.02 15.57 6.52
N ASN A 15 -3.22 15.16 6.13
CA ASN A 15 -4.03 14.15 6.79
C ASN A 15 -3.64 12.76 6.27
N VAL A 16 -3.86 11.73 7.07
CA VAL A 16 -3.63 10.34 6.66
C VAL A 16 -4.93 9.55 6.73
N ALA A 17 -5.20 8.77 5.68
CA ALA A 17 -6.30 7.83 5.63
C ALA A 17 -5.76 6.40 5.68
N GLN A 18 -6.13 5.64 6.71
CA GLN A 18 -5.70 4.25 6.83
C GLN A 18 -6.61 3.33 6.00
N LEU A 19 -6.01 2.44 5.22
CA LEU A 19 -6.70 1.34 4.55
C LEU A 19 -6.02 0.01 4.90
N LEU A 20 -6.85 -0.98 5.20
CA LEU A 20 -6.41 -2.36 5.43
C LEU A 20 -7.01 -3.24 4.33
N LEU A 21 -6.15 -3.91 3.58
CA LEU A 21 -6.54 -4.73 2.43
C LEU A 21 -6.02 -6.16 2.61
N THR A 22 -6.71 -7.14 2.04
CA THR A 22 -6.19 -8.50 1.84
C THR A 22 -5.98 -8.75 0.35
N HIS A 23 -5.13 -9.71 -0.02
CA HIS A 23 -5.03 -10.16 -1.42
C HIS A 23 -6.40 -10.61 -1.97
N GLY A 24 -7.22 -11.27 -1.13
CA GLY A 24 -8.57 -11.66 -1.49
C GLY A 24 -9.53 -10.48 -1.78
N ASP A 25 -9.26 -9.28 -1.26
CA ASP A 25 -10.00 -8.07 -1.61
C ASP A 25 -9.68 -7.60 -3.03
N LEU A 26 -8.46 -7.83 -3.49
CA LEU A 26 -7.98 -7.41 -4.80
C LEU A 26 -8.31 -8.44 -5.90
N ASP A 27 -8.49 -9.71 -5.54
CA ASP A 27 -8.89 -10.79 -6.47
C ASP A 27 -10.40 -10.79 -6.78
N SER A 28 -11.24 -10.25 -5.90
CA SER A 28 -12.69 -10.20 -6.13
C SER A 28 -13.06 -8.96 -6.93
N ARG A 29 -13.69 -9.12 -8.10
CA ARG A 29 -14.10 -8.00 -8.98
C ARG A 29 -14.85 -6.87 -8.25
N THR A 30 -15.76 -7.21 -7.34
CA THR A 30 -16.53 -6.21 -6.58
C THR A 30 -15.68 -5.51 -5.53
N ARG A 31 -14.89 -6.26 -4.74
CA ARG A 31 -14.06 -5.68 -3.68
C ARG A 31 -12.89 -4.88 -4.26
N HIS A 32 -12.34 -5.35 -5.37
CA HIS A 32 -11.36 -4.65 -6.18
C HIS A 32 -11.89 -3.27 -6.63
N GLN A 33 -13.10 -3.21 -7.21
CA GLN A 33 -13.68 -1.93 -7.63
C GLN A 33 -13.94 -1.00 -6.43
N ASN A 34 -14.37 -1.54 -5.29
CA ASN A 34 -14.57 -0.74 -4.08
C ASN A 34 -13.25 -0.16 -3.56
N ALA A 35 -12.18 -0.96 -3.55
CA ALA A 35 -10.85 -0.51 -3.17
C ALA A 35 -10.32 0.56 -4.13
N LYS A 36 -10.47 0.35 -5.44
CA LYS A 36 -10.12 1.33 -6.49
C LYS A 36 -10.82 2.66 -6.25
N ASN A 37 -12.16 2.65 -6.18
CA ASN A 37 -12.96 3.86 -6.00
C ASN A 37 -12.56 4.61 -4.72
N THR A 38 -12.28 3.88 -3.63
CA THR A 38 -11.88 4.49 -2.36
C THR A 38 -10.52 5.18 -2.49
N LEU A 39 -9.54 4.49 -3.09
CA LEU A 39 -8.20 5.04 -3.27
C LEU A 39 -8.19 6.23 -4.23
N GLU A 40 -8.88 6.15 -5.37
CA GLU A 40 -9.02 7.27 -6.30
C GLU A 40 -9.60 8.51 -5.60
N ARG A 41 -10.65 8.31 -4.80
CA ARG A 41 -11.29 9.41 -4.06
C ARG A 41 -10.36 10.06 -3.03
N LEU A 42 -9.51 9.26 -2.38
CA LEU A 42 -8.52 9.77 -1.44
C LEU A 42 -7.38 10.51 -2.16
N LEU A 43 -6.96 10.02 -3.32
CA LEU A 43 -5.92 10.64 -4.15
C LEU A 43 -6.41 11.96 -4.80
N GLU A 44 -7.71 12.13 -5.02
CA GLU A 44 -8.31 13.41 -5.43
C GLU A 44 -8.22 14.49 -4.33
N CYS A 45 -8.13 14.10 -3.06
CA CYS A 45 -8.01 15.04 -1.94
C CYS A 45 -6.57 15.59 -1.87
N LYS A 46 -6.43 16.92 -1.94
CA LYS A 46 -5.11 17.58 -1.99
C LYS A 46 -4.27 17.42 -0.72
N ASP A 47 -4.90 17.16 0.40
CA ASP A 47 -4.30 17.16 1.74
C ASP A 47 -4.38 15.79 2.42
N VAL A 48 -4.61 14.70 1.67
CA VAL A 48 -4.72 13.34 2.22
C VAL A 48 -3.67 12.42 1.62
N VAL A 49 -3.02 11.65 2.48
CA VAL A 49 -2.10 10.58 2.10
C VAL A 49 -2.71 9.24 2.51
N PRO A 50 -3.02 8.33 1.57
CA PRO A 50 -3.40 6.96 1.91
C PRO A 50 -2.22 6.21 2.54
N VAL A 51 -2.44 5.54 3.68
CA VAL A 51 -1.49 4.59 4.27
C VAL A 51 -2.14 3.22 4.30
N ILE A 52 -1.59 2.32 3.48
CA ILE A 52 -2.14 1.00 3.20
C ILE A 52 -1.28 -0.04 3.89
N ASN A 53 -1.91 -1.04 4.49
CA ASN A 53 -1.23 -2.22 5.01
C ASN A 53 -2.10 -3.46 4.80
N GLU A 54 -1.49 -4.63 4.88
CA GLU A 54 -2.24 -5.89 4.91
C GLU A 54 -3.15 -5.97 6.15
N ASN A 55 -4.32 -6.58 5.97
CA ASN A 55 -5.26 -6.88 7.04
C ASN A 55 -5.00 -8.28 7.63
N ASP A 56 -3.94 -8.39 8.44
CA ASP A 56 -3.51 -9.64 9.08
C ASP A 56 -4.59 -10.32 9.92
N SER A 57 -5.60 -9.59 10.39
CA SER A 57 -6.68 -10.13 11.21
C SER A 57 -7.72 -10.94 10.42
N VAL A 58 -7.75 -10.76 9.09
CA VAL A 58 -8.73 -11.38 8.18
C VAL A 58 -8.04 -12.16 7.05
N ALA A 59 -6.76 -11.91 6.79
CA ALA A 59 -5.96 -12.69 5.86
C ALA A 59 -5.89 -14.17 6.31
N VAL A 60 -6.20 -15.10 5.40
CA VAL A 60 -6.19 -16.54 5.67
C VAL A 60 -4.74 -17.05 5.63
N GLU A 61 -4.36 -17.88 6.61
CA GLU A 61 -2.99 -18.32 7.01
C GLU A 61 -2.07 -18.98 5.96
N GLU A 62 -2.40 -19.00 4.66
CA GLU A 62 -1.73 -19.88 3.69
C GLU A 62 -0.32 -19.43 3.25
N LEU A 63 0.13 -18.20 3.58
CA LEU A 63 1.49 -17.71 3.31
C LEU A 63 2.02 -16.87 4.48
N ARG A 64 2.78 -17.48 5.39
CA ARG A 64 3.32 -16.88 6.64
C ARG A 64 4.42 -15.81 6.47
N PHE A 65 4.43 -15.05 5.38
CA PHE A 65 5.23 -13.84 5.25
C PHE A 65 4.40 -12.76 4.55
N GLY A 66 4.04 -11.71 5.29
CA GLY A 66 3.38 -10.52 4.78
C GLY A 66 4.18 -9.91 3.65
N ASP A 67 3.67 -10.05 2.44
CA ASP A 67 4.32 -9.62 1.22
C ASP A 67 3.76 -8.25 0.84
N ASN A 68 4.13 -7.24 1.62
CA ASN A 68 3.82 -5.85 1.29
C ASN A 68 4.45 -5.44 -0.06
N ASP A 69 5.44 -6.18 -0.58
CA ASP A 69 5.97 -5.95 -1.92
C ASP A 69 4.91 -6.30 -2.97
N ARG A 70 4.31 -7.49 -2.87
CA ARG A 70 3.17 -7.88 -3.71
C ARG A 70 1.96 -6.97 -3.51
N LEU A 71 1.58 -6.67 -2.27
CA LEU A 71 0.45 -5.77 -2.00
C LEU A 71 0.68 -4.39 -2.63
N SER A 72 1.89 -3.84 -2.51
CA SER A 72 2.23 -2.54 -3.10
C SER A 72 2.18 -2.56 -4.63
N ALA A 73 2.58 -3.67 -5.26
CA ALA A 73 2.45 -3.86 -6.71
C ALA A 73 0.98 -3.97 -7.15
N GLU A 74 0.16 -4.74 -6.43
CA GLU A 74 -1.27 -4.86 -6.72
C GLU A 74 -1.99 -3.50 -6.56
N VAL A 75 -1.65 -2.73 -5.51
CA VAL A 75 -2.16 -1.37 -5.32
C VAL A 75 -1.68 -0.42 -6.42
N ALA A 76 -0.41 -0.48 -6.81
CA ALA A 76 0.11 0.36 -7.89
C ALA A 76 -0.64 0.11 -9.20
N VAL A 77 -0.93 -1.15 -9.53
CA VAL A 77 -1.77 -1.50 -10.68
C VAL A 77 -3.21 -0.99 -10.50
N LEU A 78 -3.79 -1.16 -9.32
CA LEU A 78 -5.17 -0.77 -9.00
C LEU A 78 -5.43 0.73 -9.25
N VAL A 79 -4.48 1.58 -8.86
CA VAL A 79 -4.57 3.04 -8.99
C VAL A 79 -3.87 3.58 -10.24
N GLU A 80 -3.41 2.69 -11.13
CA GLU A 80 -2.71 3.05 -12.37
C GLU A 80 -1.49 3.96 -12.12
N ALA A 81 -0.73 3.64 -11.07
CA ALA A 81 0.45 4.41 -10.67
C ALA A 81 1.54 4.41 -11.75
N GLU A 82 2.12 5.57 -12.02
CA GLU A 82 3.23 5.73 -12.97
C GLU A 82 4.55 5.15 -12.44
N LEU A 83 4.70 5.06 -11.11
CA LEU A 83 5.92 4.61 -10.44
C LEU A 83 5.60 3.94 -9.11
N LEU A 84 6.23 2.78 -8.88
CA LEU A 84 6.32 2.12 -7.58
C LEU A 84 7.76 2.24 -7.06
N ILE A 85 7.92 2.83 -5.87
CA ILE A 85 9.22 2.97 -5.22
C ILE A 85 9.31 1.96 -4.08
N MET A 86 10.19 0.97 -4.23
CA MET A 86 10.48 -0.03 -3.21
C MET A 86 11.67 0.43 -2.37
N LEU A 87 11.43 0.76 -1.10
CA LEU A 87 12.49 1.13 -0.16
C LEU A 87 12.97 -0.12 0.56
N THR A 88 14.27 -0.39 0.48
CA THR A 88 14.89 -1.57 1.06
C THR A 88 16.14 -1.20 1.86
N SER A 89 16.58 -2.10 2.75
CA SER A 89 17.78 -1.93 3.57
C SER A 89 19.06 -2.40 2.89
N VAL A 90 18.95 -3.07 1.74
CA VAL A 90 20.08 -3.46 0.90
C VAL A 90 20.31 -2.45 -0.21
N ASP A 91 21.47 -2.50 -0.87
CA ASP A 91 21.82 -1.55 -1.93
C ASP A 91 20.93 -1.68 -3.19
N GLY A 92 20.14 -2.75 -3.28
CA GLY A 92 19.15 -2.98 -4.33
C GLY A 92 19.43 -4.28 -5.10
N LEU A 93 18.96 -4.32 -6.34
CA LEU A 93 19.22 -5.44 -7.23
C LEU A 93 20.68 -5.40 -7.68
N MET A 94 21.45 -6.43 -7.33
CA MET A 94 22.84 -6.57 -7.74
C MET A 94 22.96 -7.43 -9.00
N ASP A 95 23.94 -7.13 -9.85
CA ASP A 95 24.32 -8.01 -10.94
C ASP A 95 25.02 -9.30 -10.42
N ARG A 96 25.39 -10.20 -11.34
CA ARG A 96 26.09 -11.45 -10.97
C ARG A 96 27.45 -11.22 -10.31
N ALA A 97 28.06 -10.06 -10.50
CA ALA A 97 29.33 -9.69 -9.88
C ALA A 97 29.13 -9.01 -8.51
N GLY A 98 27.88 -8.89 -8.03
CA GLY A 98 27.58 -8.21 -6.78
C GLY A 98 27.80 -6.70 -6.86
N LYS A 99 27.60 -6.11 -8.04
CA LYS A 99 27.63 -4.66 -8.26
C LYS A 99 26.24 -4.10 -8.44
#